data_AF-A0AAV9JWR6-F1
#
_entry.id   AF-A0AAV9JWR6-F1
#
_cell.length_a   1.000
_cell.length_b   1.000
_cell.length_c   1.000
_cell.angle_alpha   90.00
_cell.angle_beta   90.00
_cell.angle_gamma   90.00
#
_symmetry.space_group_name_H-M   'P 1'
#
loop_
_entity.id
_entity.type
_entity.pdbx_description
1 polymer ?
#
loop_
_entity_poly.entity_id
_entity_poly.type
_entity_poly.pdbx_seq_one_letter_code
_entity_poly.pdbx_strand_id
1 'polypeptide(L)'
;MLIILLLALLCIATAMPAALHTTSRDIKRWYSVPDFPTKGGNRINAWPVLASDPDGIPRQWVRYCYKDQAAASNLAKYVDAAVKIWLPAIDVSSLNIQLDPATGGTPSHFCDQLVTPDNPVVDALVISQEPPNTCITAATNGYEYTRMDVSMRHTLKLCDYIDNPTQIDEDTWILSLAHEFGHAMGLLHEHQRPDRDKHVQFNCANLVGWNKAIFAAQNDAKRLFKPGAPIGKKMEAVCGNIIIATAYFPNAAAYIKGDNIGKYEDKLGPNDADWATYAWSTQFDYNSIMIYGSQSLSISPGDDSKLVLEGINGSPRIFYEGGNANYALAKISDGDIARVAQLYEKGTPDGDKAKDPGNWGESLEAILADIFAGLNW
;
A
#
# COMPACT_ATOMS: atom_id res chain seq x y z
N MET A 1 -31.60 -61.84 24.26
CA MET A 1 -32.72 -60.89 24.00
C MET A 1 -32.37 -59.57 24.67
N LEU A 2 -32.57 -58.44 23.97
CA LEU A 2 -32.17 -57.04 24.26
C LEU A 2 -30.65 -56.76 24.11
N ILE A 3 -30.13 -56.10 23.06
CA ILE A 3 -30.41 -54.84 22.32
C ILE A 3 -29.48 -53.70 22.77
N ILE A 4 -28.70 -53.26 21.77
CA ILE A 4 -27.85 -52.08 21.59
C ILE A 4 -28.58 -50.77 21.93
N LEU A 5 -27.88 -49.76 22.51
CA LEU A 5 -27.90 -48.39 21.97
C LEU A 5 -26.77 -47.50 22.53
N LEU A 6 -26.03 -46.90 21.60
CA LEU A 6 -25.12 -45.77 21.78
C LEU A 6 -25.87 -44.55 22.33
N LEU A 7 -25.22 -43.77 23.20
CA LEU A 7 -25.46 -42.34 23.33
C LEU A 7 -24.15 -41.64 23.70
N ALA A 8 -23.56 -41.01 22.69
CA ALA A 8 -22.49 -40.04 22.81
C ALA A 8 -23.04 -38.81 23.56
N LEU A 9 -22.50 -38.51 24.74
CA LEU A 9 -22.71 -37.21 25.37
C LEU A 9 -21.80 -36.20 24.68
N LEU A 10 -22.40 -35.42 23.78
CA LEU A 10 -21.86 -34.17 23.28
C LEU A 10 -21.54 -33.26 24.48
N CYS A 11 -20.29 -32.85 24.62
CA CYS A 11 -19.91 -31.64 25.33
C CYS A 11 -20.54 -30.46 24.60
N ILE A 12 -21.67 -29.97 25.09
CA ILE A 12 -22.15 -28.63 24.75
C ILE A 12 -21.28 -27.65 25.54
N ALA A 13 -20.10 -27.35 25.00
CA ALA A 13 -19.45 -26.10 25.32
C ALA A 13 -20.29 -25.00 24.66
N THR A 14 -21.20 -24.40 25.42
CA THR A 14 -21.74 -23.09 25.07
C THR A 14 -20.59 -22.09 25.13
N ALA A 15 -19.88 -21.94 24.01
CA ALA A 15 -19.13 -20.73 23.76
C ALA A 15 -20.16 -19.59 23.74
N MET A 16 -20.32 -18.92 24.88
CA MET A 16 -20.94 -17.61 24.91
C MET A 16 -20.12 -16.73 23.96
N PRO A 17 -20.71 -16.09 22.95
CA PRO A 17 -20.00 -15.01 22.27
C PRO A 17 -19.68 -13.99 23.34
N ALA A 18 -18.39 -13.66 23.49
CA ALA A 18 -17.98 -12.51 24.27
C ALA A 18 -18.75 -11.32 23.71
N ALA A 19 -19.76 -10.86 24.46
CA ALA A 19 -20.42 -9.61 24.16
C ALA A 19 -19.35 -8.53 24.29
N LEU A 20 -18.80 -8.07 23.16
CA LEU A 20 -18.03 -6.84 23.12
C LEU A 20 -18.96 -5.74 23.65
N HIS A 21 -18.70 -5.30 24.87
CA HIS A 21 -19.25 -4.05 25.37
C HIS A 21 -18.61 -2.93 24.55
N THR A 22 -19.23 -2.58 23.42
CA THR A 22 -18.94 -1.34 22.69
C THR A 22 -19.38 -0.18 23.57
N THR A 23 -18.42 0.58 24.09
CA THR A 23 -18.75 1.79 24.84
C THR A 23 -18.98 2.93 23.85
N SER A 24 -19.77 3.94 24.21
CA SER A 24 -20.03 5.11 23.35
C SER A 24 -18.76 5.89 22.93
N ARG A 25 -17.61 5.56 23.51
CA ARG A 25 -16.29 6.08 23.12
C ARG A 25 -15.75 5.42 21.84
N ASP A 26 -16.11 4.17 21.55
CA ASP A 26 -15.67 3.43 20.36
C ASP A 26 -16.31 3.94 19.06
N ILE A 27 -17.38 4.73 19.20
CA ILE A 27 -18.19 5.36 18.15
C ILE A 27 -17.74 6.82 17.91
N LYS A 28 -16.96 7.41 18.83
CA LYS A 28 -16.51 8.80 18.76
C LYS A 28 -15.23 8.91 17.91
N ARG A 29 -15.40 9.10 16.61
CA ARG A 29 -14.32 9.02 15.60
C ARG A 29 -13.30 10.17 15.61
N TRP A 30 -13.55 11.30 16.31
CA TRP A 30 -12.86 12.57 16.00
C TRP A 30 -12.43 13.48 17.18
N TYR A 31 -12.35 13.02 18.43
CA TYR A 31 -12.06 13.93 19.57
C TYR A 31 -10.60 13.96 20.06
N SER A 32 -9.68 13.28 19.39
CA SER A 32 -8.26 13.23 19.79
C SER A 32 -7.26 13.65 18.72
N VAL A 33 -7.72 14.14 17.56
CA VAL A 33 -6.80 14.78 16.60
C VAL A 33 -6.68 16.24 17.03
N PRO A 34 -5.52 16.72 17.51
CA PRO A 34 -5.31 18.14 17.72
C PRO A 34 -5.55 18.89 16.41
N ASP A 35 -5.89 20.18 16.49
CA ASP A 35 -5.80 21.07 15.34
C ASP A 35 -4.50 20.76 14.57
N PHE A 36 -4.63 20.61 13.25
CA PHE A 36 -3.54 20.41 12.28
C PHE A 36 -2.20 20.87 12.86
N PRO A 37 -1.15 20.02 12.96
CA PRO A 37 0.13 20.47 13.50
C PRO A 37 0.55 21.70 12.70
N THR A 38 0.48 22.84 13.39
CA THR A 38 0.85 24.14 12.88
C THR A 38 2.32 24.02 12.53
N LYS A 39 2.64 24.20 11.24
CA LYS A 39 3.99 24.26 10.64
C LYS A 39 5.08 23.48 11.41
N GLY A 40 5.38 22.27 10.96
CA GLY A 40 6.64 21.58 11.33
C GLY A 40 6.50 20.22 12.01
N GLY A 41 5.29 19.67 12.19
CA GLY A 41 5.12 18.26 12.53
C GLY A 41 5.19 17.38 11.28
N ASN A 42 6.07 16.38 11.26
CA ASN A 42 6.19 15.41 10.16
C ASN A 42 4.83 14.76 9.89
N ARG A 43 4.21 15.12 8.75
CA ARG A 43 2.97 14.51 8.27
C ARG A 43 3.31 13.24 7.53
N ILE A 44 3.50 12.19 8.30
CA ILE A 44 3.55 10.85 7.74
C ILE A 44 2.11 10.39 7.65
N ASN A 45 1.67 9.88 6.49
CA ASN A 45 0.28 9.50 6.20
C ASN A 45 -0.21 8.29 7.02
N ALA A 46 0.32 8.06 8.23
CA ALA A 46 -0.19 7.09 9.18
C ALA A 46 -1.61 7.45 9.62
N TRP A 47 -2.38 6.45 10.02
CA TRP A 47 -3.74 6.64 10.57
C TRP A 47 -3.70 7.34 11.94
N PRO A 48 -4.73 8.12 12.33
CA PRO A 48 -4.69 8.91 13.55
C PRO A 48 -4.61 8.03 14.82
N VAL A 49 -3.89 8.54 15.82
CA VAL A 49 -3.87 7.94 17.17
C VAL A 49 -5.23 8.15 17.81
N LEU A 50 -5.94 7.07 18.10
CA LEU A 50 -7.18 7.14 18.87
C LEU A 50 -6.81 7.10 20.36
N ALA A 51 -6.89 8.26 21.01
CA ALA A 51 -6.56 8.38 22.43
C ALA A 51 -7.72 7.87 23.29
N SER A 52 -7.81 6.57 23.56
CA SER A 52 -8.83 6.08 24.49
C SER A 52 -8.70 4.64 24.97
N ASP A 53 -7.57 3.97 24.80
CA ASP A 53 -7.44 2.64 25.37
C ASP A 53 -7.10 2.68 26.87
N PRO A 54 -7.79 1.91 27.73
CA PRO A 54 -7.69 2.02 29.19
C PRO A 54 -6.29 1.81 29.76
N ASP A 55 -5.41 1.17 28.99
CA ASP A 55 -4.02 0.84 29.33
C ASP A 55 -3.01 1.93 28.96
N GLY A 56 -3.45 3.01 28.28
CA GLY A 56 -2.60 4.13 27.89
C GLY A 56 -1.65 3.81 26.73
N ILE A 57 -1.83 2.68 26.05
CA ILE A 57 -1.03 2.30 24.88
C ILE A 57 -1.59 3.00 23.64
N PRO A 58 -0.78 3.74 22.86
CA PRO A 58 -1.24 4.33 21.60
C PRO A 58 -1.73 3.23 20.64
N ARG A 59 -2.94 3.39 20.09
CA ARG A 59 -3.45 2.54 19.00
C ARG A 59 -3.86 3.39 17.82
N GLN A 60 -3.42 2.96 16.65
CA GLN A 60 -3.70 3.59 15.37
C GLN A 60 -4.38 2.55 14.49
N TRP A 61 -5.66 2.74 14.24
CA TRP A 61 -6.51 1.74 13.62
C TRP A 61 -6.72 2.02 12.14
N VAL A 62 -6.35 1.06 11.29
CA VAL A 62 -6.91 0.92 9.95
C VAL A 62 -8.22 0.13 10.09
N ARG A 63 -9.30 0.85 10.37
CA ARG A 63 -10.65 0.26 10.39
C ARG A 63 -11.13 0.10 8.96
N TYR A 64 -11.56 -1.09 8.57
CA TYR A 64 -12.09 -1.33 7.22
C TYR A 64 -13.55 -1.80 7.24
N CYS A 65 -14.24 -1.60 6.12
CA CYS A 65 -15.57 -2.15 5.86
C CYS A 65 -15.65 -2.55 4.39
N TYR A 66 -16.59 -3.43 4.06
CA TYR A 66 -16.84 -3.78 2.66
C TYR A 66 -17.84 -2.80 2.06
N LYS A 67 -17.60 -2.41 0.80
CA LYS A 67 -18.50 -1.53 0.04
C LYS A 67 -19.91 -2.10 -0.06
N ASP A 68 -20.02 -3.40 -0.27
CA ASP A 68 -21.29 -4.11 -0.45
C ASP A 68 -21.17 -5.62 -0.14
N GLN A 69 -22.28 -6.34 -0.27
CA GLN A 69 -22.37 -7.79 -0.05
C GLN A 69 -21.46 -8.60 -0.98
N ALA A 70 -21.26 -8.17 -2.22
CA ALA A 70 -20.43 -8.91 -3.17
C ALA A 70 -18.97 -8.85 -2.75
N ALA A 71 -18.47 -7.64 -2.44
CA ALA A 71 -17.15 -7.44 -1.89
C ALA A 71 -16.94 -8.25 -0.60
N ALA A 72 -17.90 -8.23 0.33
CA ALA A 72 -17.82 -9.01 1.57
C ALA A 72 -17.76 -10.53 1.30
N SER A 73 -18.68 -11.07 0.50
CA SER A 73 -18.74 -12.50 0.21
C SER A 73 -17.49 -13.01 -0.52
N ASN A 74 -16.96 -12.21 -1.45
CA ASN A 74 -15.89 -12.65 -2.34
C ASN A 74 -14.51 -12.40 -1.74
N LEU A 75 -14.33 -11.31 -0.98
CA LEU A 75 -13.01 -10.85 -0.55
C LEU A 75 -12.67 -11.20 0.89
N ALA A 76 -13.65 -11.49 1.75
CA ALA A 76 -13.40 -11.55 3.20
C ALA A 76 -12.33 -12.56 3.63
N LYS A 77 -12.30 -13.75 3.03
CA LYS A 77 -11.27 -14.76 3.33
C LYS A 77 -9.87 -14.31 2.90
N TYR A 78 -9.76 -13.59 1.79
CA TYR A 78 -8.49 -13.12 1.26
C TYR A 78 -8.00 -11.89 2.04
N VAL A 79 -8.92 -11.02 2.47
CA VAL A 79 -8.62 -9.89 3.37
C VAL A 79 -8.08 -10.40 4.70
N ASP A 80 -8.72 -11.41 5.31
CA ASP A 80 -8.23 -12.04 6.54
C ASP A 80 -6.81 -12.64 6.36
N ALA A 81 -6.57 -13.34 5.26
CA ALA A 81 -5.24 -13.87 4.93
C ALA A 81 -4.19 -12.77 4.71
N ALA A 82 -4.56 -11.68 4.02
CA ALA A 82 -3.67 -10.55 3.78
C ALA A 82 -3.33 -9.79 5.07
N VAL A 83 -4.30 -9.60 5.97
CA VAL A 83 -4.06 -9.02 7.30
C VAL A 83 -3.11 -9.91 8.12
N LYS A 84 -3.23 -11.24 8.00
CA LYS A 84 -2.31 -12.17 8.69
C LYS A 84 -0.85 -12.03 8.26
N ILE A 85 -0.59 -11.66 7.00
CA ILE A 85 0.78 -11.36 6.53
C ILE A 85 1.40 -10.21 7.34
N TRP A 86 0.58 -9.24 7.78
CA TRP A 86 1.02 -8.07 8.53
C TRP A 86 1.13 -8.26 10.05
N LEU A 87 0.76 -9.43 10.60
CA LEU A 87 0.86 -9.69 12.04
C LEU A 87 2.23 -9.40 12.66
N PRO A 88 3.37 -9.78 12.04
CA PRO A 88 4.68 -9.45 12.60
C PRO A 88 4.92 -7.95 12.79
N ALA A 89 4.36 -7.10 11.90
CA ALA A 89 4.46 -5.66 12.01
C ALA A 89 3.48 -5.09 13.06
N ILE A 90 2.26 -5.64 13.13
CA ILE A 90 1.25 -5.29 14.15
C ILE A 90 1.78 -5.60 15.55
N ASP A 91 2.47 -6.73 15.73
CA ASP A 91 2.99 -7.16 17.04
C ASP A 91 4.01 -6.17 17.65
N VAL A 92 4.73 -5.42 16.82
CA VAL A 92 5.80 -4.51 17.24
C VAL A 92 5.46 -3.03 17.07
N SER A 93 4.26 -2.68 16.61
CA SER A 93 3.83 -1.30 16.35
C SER A 93 2.53 -0.94 17.09
N SER A 94 2.09 0.32 16.99
CA SER A 94 0.75 0.76 17.44
C SER A 94 -0.34 0.47 16.41
N LEU A 95 0.04 0.00 15.22
CA LEU A 95 -0.86 -0.32 14.13
C LEU A 95 -1.81 -1.44 14.56
N ASN A 96 -3.08 -1.29 14.22
CA ASN A 96 -4.02 -2.41 14.17
C ASN A 96 -4.87 -2.34 12.92
N ILE A 97 -5.21 -3.49 12.36
CA ILE A 97 -6.13 -3.62 11.22
C ILE A 97 -7.32 -4.44 11.68
N GLN A 98 -8.52 -3.90 11.55
CA GLN A 98 -9.73 -4.62 11.94
C GLN A 98 -10.94 -4.17 11.15
N LEU A 99 -11.96 -5.01 11.12
CA LEU A 99 -13.27 -4.61 10.66
C LEU A 99 -13.81 -3.49 11.56
N ASP A 100 -14.41 -2.45 10.97
CA ASP A 100 -14.91 -1.29 11.71
C ASP A 100 -15.93 -1.75 12.75
N PRO A 101 -15.79 -1.41 14.05
CA PRO A 101 -16.72 -1.86 15.10
C PRO A 101 -18.19 -1.46 14.85
N ALA A 102 -18.45 -0.41 14.08
CA ALA A 102 -19.81 -0.01 13.70
C ALA A 102 -20.49 -1.05 12.80
N THR A 103 -19.74 -1.93 12.15
CA THR A 103 -20.28 -3.11 11.45
C THR A 103 -20.87 -4.16 12.41
N GLY A 104 -20.67 -4.02 13.73
CA GLY A 104 -21.01 -5.06 14.71
C GLY A 104 -20.09 -6.27 14.64
N GLY A 105 -18.90 -6.12 14.03
CA GLY A 105 -17.93 -7.21 13.88
C GLY A 105 -18.30 -8.22 12.80
N THR A 106 -19.22 -7.89 11.88
CA THR A 106 -19.63 -8.77 10.78
C THR A 106 -19.34 -8.17 9.41
N PRO A 107 -18.69 -8.91 8.49
CA PRO A 107 -18.49 -8.50 7.10
C PRO A 107 -19.80 -8.19 6.36
N SER A 108 -20.94 -8.66 6.84
CA SER A 108 -22.27 -8.45 6.24
C SER A 108 -22.90 -7.09 6.55
N HIS A 109 -22.22 -6.24 7.31
CA HIS A 109 -22.61 -4.86 7.54
C HIS A 109 -21.64 -3.94 6.78
N PHE A 110 -22.17 -3.20 5.80
CA PHE A 110 -21.39 -2.50 4.78
C PHE A 110 -21.11 -1.05 5.13
N CYS A 111 -20.21 -0.44 4.37
CA CYS A 111 -19.73 0.92 4.62
C CYS A 111 -20.84 1.99 4.61
N ASP A 112 -21.81 1.90 3.71
CA ASP A 112 -22.91 2.86 3.58
C ASP A 112 -23.82 2.87 4.82
N GLN A 113 -23.95 1.74 5.50
CA GLN A 113 -24.71 1.58 6.73
C GLN A 113 -23.99 2.18 7.96
N LEU A 114 -22.71 2.55 7.85
CA LEU A 114 -21.97 3.24 8.91
C LEU A 114 -22.27 4.74 9.00
N VAL A 115 -22.99 5.29 8.01
CA VAL A 115 -23.39 6.69 7.97
C VAL A 115 -24.57 6.91 8.92
N THR A 116 -24.41 7.82 9.89
CA THR A 116 -25.47 8.22 10.82
C THR A 116 -25.59 9.75 10.84
N PRO A 117 -26.69 10.32 11.38
CA PRO A 117 -26.80 11.77 11.56
C PRO A 117 -25.63 12.38 12.37
N ASP A 118 -25.10 11.64 13.34
CA ASP A 118 -23.98 12.06 14.20
C ASP A 118 -22.60 11.73 13.58
N ASN A 119 -22.57 10.94 12.51
CA ASN A 119 -21.38 10.52 11.80
C ASN A 119 -21.70 10.41 10.29
N PRO A 120 -21.82 11.55 9.59
CA PRO A 120 -22.32 11.59 8.22
C PRO A 120 -21.33 11.09 7.17
N VAL A 121 -20.10 10.72 7.58
CA VAL A 121 -18.99 10.38 6.70
C VAL A 121 -18.45 9.00 7.07
N VAL A 122 -18.26 8.14 6.06
CA VAL A 122 -17.52 6.89 6.25
C VAL A 122 -16.04 7.20 6.35
N ASP A 123 -15.48 7.03 7.55
CA ASP A 123 -14.08 7.22 7.87
C ASP A 123 -13.38 5.89 8.16
N ALA A 124 -13.58 4.94 7.25
CA ALA A 124 -12.98 3.62 7.26
C ALA A 124 -12.36 3.36 5.88
N LEU A 125 -11.41 2.42 5.82
CA LEU A 125 -10.92 1.88 4.57
C LEU A 125 -12.03 1.08 3.89
N VAL A 126 -12.55 1.61 2.78
CA VAL A 126 -13.61 0.97 2.02
C VAL A 126 -12.99 -0.05 1.07
N ILE A 127 -13.18 -1.33 1.37
CA ILE A 127 -12.73 -2.43 0.52
C ILE A 127 -13.80 -2.71 -0.53
N SER A 128 -13.42 -2.66 -1.80
CA SER A 128 -14.33 -2.90 -2.90
C SER A 128 -13.77 -3.85 -3.95
N GLN A 129 -14.69 -4.55 -4.61
CA GLN A 129 -14.45 -5.31 -5.82
C GLN A 129 -14.92 -4.47 -7.00
N GLU A 130 -14.05 -4.22 -7.97
CA GLU A 130 -14.29 -3.35 -9.12
C GLU A 130 -14.22 -4.17 -10.41
N PRO A 131 -15.07 -3.90 -11.42
CA PRO A 131 -15.16 -4.71 -12.63
C PRO A 131 -13.85 -4.69 -13.44
N PRO A 132 -13.46 -5.81 -14.08
CA PRO A 132 -12.13 -6.01 -14.68
C PRO A 132 -11.80 -5.01 -15.80
N ASN A 133 -12.81 -4.53 -16.52
CA ASN A 133 -12.63 -3.76 -17.75
C ASN A 133 -12.24 -2.29 -17.51
N THR A 134 -12.26 -1.82 -16.26
CA THR A 134 -12.03 -0.41 -15.90
C THR A 134 -11.25 -0.21 -14.60
N CYS A 135 -10.86 -1.28 -13.92
CA CYS A 135 -10.27 -1.17 -12.59
C CYS A 135 -8.73 -1.26 -12.64
N ILE A 136 -8.12 -0.77 -11.57
CA ILE A 136 -6.75 -1.02 -11.18
C ILE A 136 -6.82 -1.45 -9.72
N THR A 137 -6.16 -2.53 -9.34
CA THR A 137 -5.97 -2.87 -7.93
C THR A 137 -5.10 -1.78 -7.30
N ALA A 138 -5.64 -1.07 -6.32
CA ALA A 138 -5.02 0.12 -5.75
C ALA A 138 -5.67 0.51 -4.42
N ALA A 139 -4.87 1.08 -3.52
CA ALA A 139 -5.35 1.69 -2.29
C ALA A 139 -5.01 3.18 -2.19
N THR A 140 -5.73 3.87 -1.30
CA THR A 140 -5.32 5.18 -0.80
C THR A 140 -3.99 5.04 -0.05
N ASN A 141 -3.05 5.98 -0.26
CA ASN A 141 -1.78 5.99 0.45
C ASN A 141 -1.93 6.58 1.85
N GLY A 142 -2.15 5.73 2.84
CA GLY A 142 -2.33 6.14 4.22
C GLY A 142 -3.67 6.85 4.46
N TYR A 143 -3.70 7.69 5.50
CA TYR A 143 -4.88 8.45 5.89
C TYR A 143 -4.93 9.81 5.17
N GLU A 144 -6.08 10.08 4.55
CA GLU A 144 -6.38 11.33 3.84
C GLU A 144 -6.89 12.38 4.85
N TYR A 145 -6.00 13.31 5.22
CA TYR A 145 -6.29 14.39 6.16
C TYR A 145 -6.90 15.64 5.52
N THR A 146 -6.86 15.78 4.18
CA THR A 146 -7.21 17.04 3.51
C THR A 146 -8.67 17.10 3.06
N ARG A 147 -9.36 15.96 2.97
CA ARG A 147 -10.73 15.83 2.46
C ARG A 147 -11.67 15.17 3.46
N MET A 148 -11.65 15.65 4.71
CA MET A 148 -12.37 15.03 5.83
C MET A 148 -13.90 15.04 5.66
N ASP A 149 -14.44 15.93 4.83
CA ASP A 149 -15.86 16.02 4.49
C ASP A 149 -16.29 15.03 3.40
N VAL A 150 -15.34 14.35 2.76
CA VAL A 150 -15.61 13.38 1.69
C VAL A 150 -15.78 11.98 2.30
N SER A 151 -17.00 11.45 2.18
CA SER A 151 -17.31 10.07 2.57
C SER A 151 -16.57 9.07 1.69
N MET A 152 -16.14 7.95 2.29
CA MET A 152 -15.47 6.85 1.57
C MET A 152 -14.16 7.27 0.87
N ARG A 153 -13.43 8.24 1.44
CA ARG A 153 -12.18 8.76 0.85
C ARG A 153 -10.99 7.81 0.92
N HIS A 154 -11.02 6.84 1.85
CA HIS A 154 -10.04 5.78 1.94
C HIS A 154 -10.58 4.55 1.22
N THR A 155 -9.89 4.09 0.20
CA THR A 155 -10.34 2.93 -0.58
C THR A 155 -9.23 1.92 -0.70
N LEU A 156 -9.59 0.64 -0.72
CA LEU A 156 -8.77 -0.45 -1.21
C LEU A 156 -9.61 -1.16 -2.27
N LYS A 157 -9.24 -0.96 -3.53
CA LYS A 157 -9.98 -1.46 -4.69
C LYS A 157 -9.27 -2.67 -5.23
N LEU A 158 -10.01 -3.73 -5.47
CA LEU A 158 -9.50 -4.92 -6.14
C LEU A 158 -10.19 -5.10 -7.47
N CYS A 159 -9.38 -5.38 -8.48
CA CYS A 159 -9.92 -5.81 -9.75
C CYS A 159 -10.56 -7.18 -9.66
N ASP A 160 -11.82 -7.25 -10.04
CA ASP A 160 -12.60 -8.46 -10.18
C ASP A 160 -12.03 -9.33 -11.30
N TYR A 161 -11.03 -10.14 -10.98
CA TYR A 161 -10.51 -11.19 -11.85
C TYR A 161 -11.33 -12.49 -11.76
N ILE A 162 -12.52 -12.46 -11.12
CA ILE A 162 -13.30 -13.67 -10.75
C ILE A 162 -14.06 -14.29 -11.93
N ASP A 163 -14.06 -13.68 -13.12
CA ASP A 163 -14.64 -14.32 -14.31
C ASP A 163 -13.78 -15.49 -14.85
N ASN A 164 -12.54 -15.67 -14.36
CA ASN A 164 -11.74 -16.85 -14.71
C ASN A 164 -10.73 -17.29 -13.62
N PRO A 165 -11.17 -17.89 -12.49
CA PRO A 165 -10.32 -18.33 -11.38
C PRO A 165 -9.32 -19.44 -11.75
N THR A 166 -9.28 -19.88 -13.02
CA THR A 166 -8.26 -20.82 -13.53
C THR A 166 -6.95 -20.15 -13.94
N GLN A 167 -6.85 -18.80 -13.92
CA GLN A 167 -5.67 -18.07 -14.41
C GLN A 167 -4.84 -17.32 -13.36
N ILE A 168 -5.36 -17.02 -12.18
CA ILE A 168 -4.59 -16.35 -11.12
C ILE A 168 -4.73 -17.14 -9.82
N ASP A 169 -3.57 -17.49 -9.26
CA ASP A 169 -3.42 -18.27 -8.03
C ASP A 169 -3.93 -17.51 -6.80
N GLU A 170 -4.53 -18.22 -5.83
CA GLU A 170 -5.09 -17.63 -4.59
C GLU A 170 -4.01 -16.86 -3.81
N ASP A 171 -2.79 -17.37 -3.81
CA ASP A 171 -1.66 -16.71 -3.15
C ASP A 171 -1.27 -15.39 -3.82
N THR A 172 -1.50 -15.24 -5.14
CA THR A 172 -1.31 -13.96 -5.84
C THR A 172 -2.27 -12.89 -5.31
N TRP A 173 -3.52 -13.28 -5.04
CA TRP A 173 -4.54 -12.38 -4.53
C TRP A 173 -4.24 -11.92 -3.12
N ILE A 174 -3.83 -12.86 -2.27
CA ILE A 174 -3.48 -12.58 -0.88
C ILE A 174 -2.28 -11.64 -0.83
N LEU A 175 -1.25 -11.88 -1.64
CA LEU A 175 -0.07 -11.02 -1.72
C LEU A 175 -0.43 -9.61 -2.23
N SER A 176 -1.21 -9.51 -3.31
CA SER A 176 -1.67 -8.22 -3.84
C SER A 176 -2.50 -7.44 -2.82
N LEU A 177 -3.41 -8.11 -2.08
CA LEU A 177 -4.16 -7.48 -0.99
C LEU A 177 -3.25 -6.99 0.12
N ALA A 178 -2.25 -7.78 0.51
CA ALA A 178 -1.30 -7.40 1.55
C ALA A 178 -0.45 -6.19 1.10
N HIS A 179 -0.04 -6.14 -0.17
CA HIS A 179 0.59 -4.97 -0.78
C HIS A 179 -0.29 -3.72 -0.68
N GLU A 180 -1.56 -3.82 -1.06
CA GLU A 180 -2.50 -2.70 -0.99
C GLU A 180 -2.83 -2.28 0.45
N PHE A 181 -2.81 -3.21 1.40
CA PHE A 181 -2.82 -2.86 2.82
C PHE A 181 -1.56 -2.07 3.21
N GLY A 182 -0.40 -2.42 2.66
CA GLY A 182 0.83 -1.62 2.76
C GLY A 182 0.59 -0.16 2.39
N HIS A 183 0.01 0.08 1.22
CA HIS A 183 -0.40 1.42 0.79
C HIS A 183 -1.42 2.05 1.74
N ALA A 184 -2.48 1.33 2.12
CA ALA A 184 -3.48 1.83 3.06
C ALA A 184 -2.90 2.24 4.43
N MET A 185 -1.81 1.61 4.86
CA MET A 185 -1.07 1.97 6.07
C MET A 185 -0.12 3.14 5.88
N GLY A 186 0.14 3.56 4.64
CA GLY A 186 1.02 4.67 4.30
C GLY A 186 2.40 4.24 3.80
N LEU A 187 2.61 2.99 3.37
CA LEU A 187 3.83 2.61 2.67
C LEU A 187 3.75 2.96 1.19
N LEU A 188 4.88 3.33 0.60
CA LEU A 188 5.01 3.58 -0.84
C LEU A 188 5.94 2.53 -1.46
N HIS A 189 5.94 2.44 -2.79
CA HIS A 189 6.70 1.41 -3.49
C HIS A 189 8.22 1.54 -3.35
N GLU A 190 8.90 0.46 -2.96
CA GLU A 190 10.36 0.47 -2.76
C GLU A 190 11.14 0.88 -4.03
N HIS A 191 10.71 0.41 -5.21
CA HIS A 191 11.34 0.77 -6.50
C HIS A 191 11.07 2.21 -6.94
N GLN A 192 10.23 2.97 -6.24
CA GLN A 192 9.98 4.39 -6.49
C GLN A 192 10.76 5.31 -5.55
N ARG A 193 11.62 4.78 -4.68
CA ARG A 193 12.48 5.61 -3.82
C ARG A 193 13.31 6.63 -4.62
N PRO A 194 13.58 7.83 -4.06
CA PRO A 194 14.44 8.84 -4.70
C PRO A 194 15.89 8.40 -4.94
N ASP A 195 16.37 7.34 -4.29
CA ASP A 195 17.71 6.78 -4.49
C ASP A 195 17.70 5.44 -5.24
N ARG A 196 16.54 4.99 -5.75
CA ARG A 196 16.39 3.66 -6.37
C ARG A 196 17.37 3.39 -7.51
N ASP A 197 17.78 4.40 -8.27
CA ASP A 197 18.75 4.25 -9.38
C ASP A 197 20.19 3.92 -8.89
N LYS A 198 20.48 3.97 -7.59
CA LYS A 198 21.71 3.43 -6.98
C LYS A 198 21.67 1.89 -6.82
N HIS A 199 20.46 1.32 -6.87
CA HIS A 199 20.15 -0.06 -6.46
C HIS A 199 19.55 -0.90 -7.59
N VAL A 200 18.70 -0.30 -8.42
CA VAL A 200 18.00 -0.97 -9.52
C VAL A 200 18.06 -0.13 -10.79
N GLN A 201 18.09 -0.81 -11.93
CA GLN A 201 17.95 -0.22 -13.24
C GLN A 201 16.53 -0.44 -13.77
N PHE A 202 15.85 0.64 -14.18
CA PHE A 202 14.56 0.58 -14.85
C PHE A 202 14.70 0.51 -16.37
N ASN A 203 14.36 -0.64 -16.94
CA ASN A 203 14.39 -0.91 -18.36
C ASN A 203 13.01 -0.65 -18.99
N CYS A 204 12.64 0.63 -19.12
CA CYS A 204 11.35 1.08 -19.65
C CYS A 204 10.96 0.45 -21.01
N ALA A 205 11.94 0.13 -21.86
CA ALA A 205 11.70 -0.51 -23.15
C ALA A 205 11.20 -1.96 -23.06
N ASN A 206 11.37 -2.60 -21.90
CA ASN A 206 10.88 -3.95 -21.63
C ASN A 206 9.44 -3.95 -21.07
N LEU A 207 8.78 -2.80 -20.92
CA LEU A 207 7.40 -2.74 -20.46
C LEU A 207 6.38 -3.08 -21.56
N VAL A 208 5.36 -3.86 -21.20
CA VAL A 208 4.24 -4.16 -22.09
C VAL A 208 3.58 -2.87 -22.57
N GLY A 209 3.47 -2.71 -23.89
CA GLY A 209 2.96 -1.50 -24.52
C GLY A 209 4.02 -0.54 -25.07
N TRP A 210 5.32 -0.83 -24.93
CA TRP A 210 6.42 0.02 -25.43
C TRP A 210 6.24 0.54 -26.87
N ASN A 211 5.94 -0.34 -27.82
CA ASN A 211 5.75 0.07 -29.23
C ASN A 211 4.54 0.99 -29.41
N LYS A 212 3.46 0.78 -28.64
CA LYS A 212 2.29 1.68 -28.65
C LYS A 212 2.66 3.05 -28.08
N ALA A 213 3.48 3.09 -27.04
CA ALA A 213 3.98 4.33 -26.45
C ALA A 213 4.87 5.11 -27.42
N ILE A 214 5.77 4.44 -28.16
CA ILE A 214 6.57 5.08 -29.22
C ILE A 214 5.64 5.74 -30.25
N PHE A 215 4.64 5.00 -30.75
CA PHE A 215 3.69 5.55 -31.73
C PHE A 215 2.93 6.74 -31.17
N ALA A 216 2.45 6.65 -29.93
CA ALA A 216 1.71 7.72 -29.28
C ALA A 216 2.58 8.98 -29.07
N ALA A 217 3.83 8.82 -28.65
CA ALA A 217 4.79 9.91 -28.48
C ALA A 217 5.27 10.51 -29.82
N GLN A 218 5.39 9.69 -30.87
CA GLN A 218 5.68 10.18 -32.23
C GLN A 218 4.56 11.09 -32.73
N ASN A 219 3.30 10.62 -32.62
CA ASN A 219 2.12 11.39 -33.01
C ASN A 219 1.92 12.65 -32.13
N ASP A 220 2.25 12.55 -30.84
CA ASP A 220 2.15 13.64 -29.86
C ASP A 220 0.82 14.40 -29.91
N ALA A 221 -0.30 13.66 -29.93
CA ALA A 221 -1.64 14.26 -30.02
C ALA A 221 -1.94 15.24 -28.87
N LYS A 222 -1.30 15.07 -27.71
CA LYS A 222 -1.44 15.96 -26.55
C LYS A 222 -0.50 17.17 -26.61
N ARG A 223 0.41 17.25 -27.59
CA ARG A 223 1.36 18.35 -27.80
C ARG A 223 2.22 18.64 -26.56
N LEU A 224 2.69 17.59 -25.90
CA LEU A 224 3.56 17.72 -24.71
C LEU A 224 5.04 17.87 -25.09
N PHE A 225 5.41 17.71 -26.37
CA PHE A 225 6.78 17.86 -26.83
C PHE A 225 6.95 19.06 -27.75
N LYS A 226 8.19 19.59 -27.80
CA LYS A 226 8.55 20.60 -28.79
C LYS A 226 8.42 20.02 -30.21
N PRO A 227 7.90 20.79 -31.19
CA PRO A 227 7.87 20.35 -32.59
C PRO A 227 9.23 19.88 -33.07
N GLY A 228 9.28 18.71 -33.71
CA GLY A 228 10.51 18.11 -34.22
C GLY A 228 11.42 17.45 -33.18
N ALA A 229 11.02 17.35 -31.91
CA ALA A 229 11.80 16.66 -30.89
C ALA A 229 12.10 15.19 -31.30
N PRO A 230 13.37 14.73 -31.23
CA PRO A 230 13.73 13.36 -31.58
C PRO A 230 12.99 12.35 -30.70
N ILE A 231 12.56 11.22 -31.28
CA ILE A 231 11.79 10.20 -30.57
C ILE A 231 12.53 9.67 -29.33
N GLY A 232 13.86 9.54 -29.38
CA GLY A 232 14.65 9.12 -28.21
C GLY A 232 14.49 10.07 -27.02
N LYS A 233 14.47 11.39 -27.24
CA LYS A 233 14.26 12.40 -26.20
C LYS A 233 12.82 12.41 -25.69
N LYS A 234 11.85 12.14 -26.57
CA LYS A 234 10.45 11.96 -26.15
C LYS A 234 10.31 10.74 -25.24
N MET A 235 10.92 9.60 -25.61
CA MET A 235 10.82 8.38 -24.81
C MET A 235 11.59 8.45 -23.49
N GLU A 236 12.73 9.17 -23.44
CA GLU A 236 13.41 9.49 -22.18
C GLU A 236 12.46 10.21 -21.21
N ALA A 237 11.71 11.20 -21.71
CA ALA A 237 10.72 11.92 -20.92
C ALA A 237 9.49 11.05 -20.55
N VAL A 238 9.02 10.18 -21.46
CA VAL A 238 7.95 9.20 -21.17
C VAL A 238 8.36 8.25 -20.04
N CYS A 239 9.62 7.85 -19.98
CA CYS A 239 10.14 6.92 -18.97
C CYS A 239 10.60 7.58 -17.68
N GLY A 240 10.73 8.91 -17.65
CA GLY A 240 11.27 9.65 -16.51
C GLY A 240 10.31 10.67 -15.88
N ASN A 241 9.17 10.96 -16.51
CA ASN A 241 8.24 11.98 -16.05
C ASN A 241 6.82 11.42 -15.95
N ILE A 242 6.22 11.51 -14.77
CA ILE A 242 4.91 10.95 -14.47
C ILE A 242 3.79 11.53 -15.35
N ILE A 243 3.77 12.85 -15.60
CA ILE A 243 2.72 13.49 -16.42
C ILE A 243 2.78 12.96 -17.85
N ILE A 244 3.99 12.87 -18.39
CA ILE A 244 4.22 12.40 -19.76
C ILE A 244 3.95 10.90 -19.85
N ALA A 245 4.37 10.12 -18.84
CA ALA A 245 4.08 8.69 -18.73
C ALA A 245 2.58 8.43 -18.68
N THR A 246 1.82 9.10 -17.82
CA THR A 246 0.35 8.95 -17.74
C THR A 246 -0.34 9.28 -19.07
N ALA A 247 0.18 10.25 -19.83
CA ALA A 247 -0.38 10.62 -21.13
C ALA A 247 -0.07 9.63 -22.26
N TYR A 248 1.13 9.04 -22.28
CA TYR A 248 1.64 8.29 -23.43
C TYR A 248 1.97 6.82 -23.15
N PHE A 249 2.28 6.48 -21.92
CA PHE A 249 2.64 5.14 -21.48
C PHE A 249 2.28 4.85 -20.02
N PRO A 250 0.99 4.66 -19.68
CA PRO A 250 0.54 4.53 -18.29
C PRO A 250 1.28 3.46 -17.47
N ASN A 251 1.70 2.35 -18.10
CA ASN A 251 2.51 1.32 -17.41
C ASN A 251 3.86 1.85 -16.91
N ALA A 252 4.48 2.80 -17.61
CA ALA A 252 5.72 3.42 -17.14
C ALA A 252 5.49 4.33 -15.92
N ALA A 253 4.28 4.88 -15.76
CA ALA A 253 3.92 5.74 -14.63
C ALA A 253 4.16 5.04 -13.28
N ALA A 254 3.88 3.73 -13.21
CA ALA A 254 4.06 2.90 -12.02
C ALA A 254 5.53 2.64 -11.62
N TYR A 255 6.49 3.01 -12.49
CA TYR A 255 7.93 2.89 -12.27
C TYR A 255 8.64 4.24 -12.14
N ILE A 256 7.90 5.35 -12.28
CA ILE A 256 8.49 6.67 -12.13
C ILE A 256 8.98 6.85 -10.70
N LYS A 257 10.18 7.41 -10.60
CA LYS A 257 10.86 7.75 -9.36
C LYS A 257 10.07 8.80 -8.58
N GLY A 258 10.05 8.68 -7.27
CA GLY A 258 9.26 9.53 -6.39
C GLY A 258 9.51 11.02 -6.57
N ASP A 259 10.77 11.46 -6.64
CA ASP A 259 11.12 12.88 -6.87
C ASP A 259 10.57 13.47 -8.19
N ASN A 260 10.12 12.63 -9.12
CA ASN A 260 9.45 13.01 -10.36
C ASN A 260 7.92 12.82 -10.32
N ILE A 261 7.38 12.18 -9.28
CA ILE A 261 5.94 12.08 -8.98
C ILE A 261 5.41 13.39 -8.40
N GLY A 262 6.19 14.09 -7.57
CA GLY A 262 5.77 15.38 -6.98
C GLY A 262 5.41 16.46 -8.02
N LYS A 263 5.85 16.32 -9.27
CA LYS A 263 5.47 17.27 -10.32
C LYS A 263 4.06 17.03 -10.90
N TYR A 264 3.36 15.96 -10.52
CA TYR A 264 2.02 15.58 -11.04
C TYR A 264 0.88 16.35 -10.39
N GLU A 265 1.01 16.68 -9.12
CA GLU A 265 0.05 17.47 -8.38
C GLU A 265 0.74 18.80 -8.09
N ASP A 266 0.15 19.94 -8.49
CA ASP A 266 0.66 21.31 -8.23
C ASP A 266 0.73 21.67 -6.72
N LYS A 267 0.95 20.67 -5.87
CA LYS A 267 1.05 20.67 -4.42
C LYS A 267 2.34 20.03 -3.90
N LEU A 268 3.15 19.38 -4.75
CA LEU A 268 4.24 18.50 -4.31
C LEU A 268 5.63 18.99 -4.79
N GLY A 269 6.29 19.78 -3.96
CA GLY A 269 7.72 20.04 -4.06
C GLY A 269 8.59 18.89 -3.55
N PRO A 270 9.89 18.89 -3.87
CA PRO A 270 10.88 17.91 -3.37
C PRO A 270 11.09 17.92 -1.84
N ASN A 271 10.42 18.81 -1.12
CA ASN A 271 10.47 18.96 0.34
C ASN A 271 9.21 18.40 1.03
N ASP A 272 8.32 17.72 0.33
CA ASP A 272 7.03 17.32 0.89
C ASP A 272 7.11 16.09 1.80
N ALA A 273 6.38 16.22 2.91
CA ALA A 273 6.18 15.20 3.94
C ALA A 273 5.66 13.86 3.39
N ASP A 274 5.19 13.81 2.14
CA ASP A 274 4.71 12.61 1.48
C ASP A 274 5.83 11.60 1.11
N TRP A 275 7.11 12.00 1.12
CA TRP A 275 8.25 11.05 1.05
C TRP A 275 8.73 10.58 2.43
N ALA A 276 8.10 11.04 3.51
CA ALA A 276 8.54 10.67 4.85
C ALA A 276 8.52 9.16 5.08
N THR A 277 7.68 8.41 4.36
CA THR A 277 7.63 6.94 4.38
C THR A 277 8.96 6.27 3.99
N TYR A 278 9.81 6.96 3.21
CA TYR A 278 11.17 6.54 2.87
C TYR A 278 12.25 7.22 3.71
N ALA A 279 11.92 8.28 4.46
CA ALA A 279 12.90 9.08 5.20
C ALA A 279 13.66 8.28 6.27
N TRP A 280 13.25 7.05 6.55
CA TRP A 280 13.88 6.13 7.50
C TRP A 280 14.32 4.80 6.88
N SER A 281 14.27 4.66 5.54
CA SER A 281 14.72 3.46 4.82
C SER A 281 16.08 3.69 4.15
N THR A 282 17.19 3.37 4.84
CA THR A 282 18.55 3.51 4.25
C THR A 282 18.94 2.37 3.34
N GLN A 283 18.55 1.14 3.70
CA GLN A 283 18.87 -0.02 2.88
C GLN A 283 17.77 -0.24 1.87
N PHE A 284 18.14 -0.50 0.62
CA PHE A 284 17.18 -0.88 -0.40
C PHE A 284 16.73 -2.32 -0.18
N ASP A 285 15.42 -2.51 -0.06
CA ASP A 285 14.83 -3.79 0.30
C ASP A 285 14.33 -4.57 -0.92
N TYR A 286 15.18 -5.43 -1.47
CA TYR A 286 14.84 -6.31 -2.59
C TYR A 286 13.77 -7.38 -2.25
N ASN A 287 13.45 -7.56 -0.97
CA ASN A 287 12.46 -8.54 -0.50
C ASN A 287 11.16 -7.88 0.01
N SER A 288 11.08 -6.55 -0.02
CA SER A 288 9.92 -5.79 0.40
C SER A 288 8.66 -6.26 -0.30
N ILE A 289 7.54 -6.38 0.41
CA ILE A 289 6.23 -6.60 -0.23
C ILE A 289 5.85 -5.39 -1.09
N MET A 290 6.38 -4.20 -0.77
CA MET A 290 6.13 -2.96 -1.52
C MET A 290 7.01 -2.80 -2.77
N ILE A 291 7.77 -3.82 -3.21
CA ILE A 291 8.55 -3.75 -4.45
C ILE A 291 7.84 -4.51 -5.58
N TYR A 292 7.86 -3.96 -6.78
CA TYR A 292 7.51 -4.77 -7.95
C TYR A 292 8.64 -5.73 -8.29
N GLY A 293 8.29 -6.99 -8.61
CA GLY A 293 9.26 -7.97 -9.08
C GLY A 293 9.94 -7.55 -10.40
N SER A 294 11.11 -8.12 -10.67
CA SER A 294 11.94 -7.78 -11.84
C SER A 294 11.24 -7.93 -13.19
N GLN A 295 10.17 -8.74 -13.28
CA GLN A 295 9.42 -9.01 -14.50
C GLN A 295 7.99 -8.43 -14.48
N SER A 296 7.61 -7.68 -13.44
CA SER A 296 6.30 -7.04 -13.37
C SER A 296 6.04 -6.19 -14.62
N LEU A 297 4.91 -6.40 -15.28
CA LEU A 297 4.52 -5.72 -16.53
C LEU A 297 5.54 -5.87 -17.69
N SER A 298 6.37 -6.91 -17.69
CA SER A 298 7.29 -7.19 -18.80
C SER A 298 6.54 -7.52 -20.11
N ILE A 299 7.12 -7.14 -21.24
CA ILE A 299 6.70 -7.59 -22.58
C ILE A 299 6.81 -9.10 -22.77
N SER A 300 7.65 -9.77 -21.98
CA SER A 300 7.90 -11.21 -22.09
C SER A 300 8.22 -11.78 -20.69
N PRO A 301 7.20 -11.99 -19.83
CA PRO A 301 7.38 -12.63 -18.54
C PRO A 301 8.04 -14.01 -18.69
N GLY A 302 8.99 -14.35 -17.81
CA GLY A 302 9.79 -15.57 -17.89
C GLY A 302 11.05 -15.48 -18.78
N ASP A 303 11.25 -14.39 -19.53
CA ASP A 303 12.50 -14.12 -20.25
C ASP A 303 13.40 -13.18 -19.43
N ASP A 304 14.48 -13.72 -18.88
CA ASP A 304 15.46 -12.97 -18.08
C ASP A 304 16.27 -11.94 -18.88
N SER A 305 16.12 -11.88 -20.21
CA SER A 305 16.65 -10.78 -21.03
C SER A 305 15.69 -9.57 -21.08
N LYS A 306 14.45 -9.73 -20.57
CA LYS A 306 13.36 -8.74 -20.58
C LYS A 306 12.95 -8.31 -19.18
N LEU A 307 13.90 -8.20 -18.27
CA LEU A 307 13.67 -7.62 -16.94
C LEU A 307 13.29 -6.14 -17.07
N VAL A 308 12.22 -5.75 -16.39
CA VAL A 308 11.77 -4.35 -16.27
C VAL A 308 12.56 -3.64 -15.18
N LEU A 309 12.83 -4.32 -14.07
CA LEU A 309 13.74 -3.89 -13.02
C LEU A 309 14.85 -4.92 -12.85
N GLU A 310 16.10 -4.46 -12.79
CA GLU A 310 17.26 -5.33 -12.58
C GLU A 310 18.14 -4.74 -11.48
N GLY A 311 18.56 -5.58 -10.52
CA GLY A 311 19.49 -5.14 -9.49
C GLY A 311 20.89 -4.87 -10.07
N ILE A 312 21.52 -3.80 -9.60
CA ILE A 312 22.86 -3.37 -10.06
C ILE A 312 23.87 -3.38 -8.92
N ASN A 313 25.15 -3.16 -9.24
CA ASN A 313 26.23 -2.95 -8.26
C ASN A 313 26.41 -4.09 -7.23
N GLY A 314 26.30 -5.35 -7.68
CA GLY A 314 26.47 -6.53 -6.83
C GLY A 314 25.21 -6.97 -6.09
N SER A 315 24.09 -6.27 -6.30
CA SER A 315 22.77 -6.65 -5.78
C SER A 315 22.15 -7.82 -6.55
N PRO A 316 21.11 -8.48 -6.01
CA PRO A 316 20.41 -9.54 -6.72
C PRO A 316 19.88 -9.04 -8.06
N ARG A 317 20.31 -9.69 -9.15
CA ARG A 317 19.89 -9.33 -10.51
C ARG A 317 18.36 -9.41 -10.67
N ILE A 318 17.78 -10.48 -10.15
CA ILE A 318 16.34 -10.76 -10.18
C ILE A 318 15.85 -10.80 -8.73
N PHE A 319 14.69 -10.17 -8.49
CA PHE A 319 14.01 -10.13 -7.21
C PHE A 319 12.50 -10.16 -7.42
N TYR A 320 11.77 -10.47 -6.36
CA TYR A 320 10.34 -10.74 -6.39
C TYR A 320 9.64 -9.94 -5.30
N GLU A 321 8.39 -9.57 -5.57
CA GLU A 321 7.51 -8.97 -4.56
C GLU A 321 7.40 -9.90 -3.34
N GLY A 322 7.69 -9.38 -2.15
CA GLY A 322 7.72 -10.18 -0.92
C GLY A 322 8.85 -11.22 -0.87
N GLY A 323 9.88 -11.07 -1.71
CA GLY A 323 11.13 -11.83 -1.66
C GLY A 323 11.07 -13.27 -2.16
N ASN A 324 9.96 -13.71 -2.78
CA ASN A 324 9.85 -15.08 -3.30
C ASN A 324 9.11 -15.16 -4.64
N ALA A 325 9.63 -15.98 -5.56
CA ALA A 325 8.98 -16.26 -6.85
C ALA A 325 7.67 -17.04 -6.70
N ASN A 326 7.55 -17.82 -5.62
CA ASN A 326 6.31 -18.48 -5.23
C ASN A 326 5.56 -17.58 -4.24
N TYR A 327 4.43 -17.04 -4.65
CA TYR A 327 3.64 -16.12 -3.83
C TYR A 327 3.10 -16.76 -2.54
N ALA A 328 2.94 -18.08 -2.49
CA ALA A 328 2.61 -18.81 -1.26
C ALA A 328 3.67 -18.67 -0.15
N LEU A 329 4.91 -18.34 -0.55
CA LEU A 329 6.07 -18.19 0.33
C LEU A 329 6.51 -16.73 0.46
N ALA A 330 5.90 -15.82 -0.31
CA ALA A 330 6.16 -14.40 -0.22
C ALA A 330 5.56 -13.81 1.06
N LYS A 331 6.23 -12.82 1.63
CA LYS A 331 5.85 -12.22 2.92
C LYS A 331 6.42 -10.81 3.03
N ILE A 332 6.02 -10.09 4.08
CA ILE A 332 6.67 -8.85 4.47
C ILE A 332 8.11 -9.11 4.92
N SER A 333 9.00 -8.17 4.61
CA SER A 333 10.40 -8.19 5.01
C SER A 333 10.61 -7.56 6.39
N ASP A 334 11.82 -7.67 6.95
CA ASP A 334 12.21 -6.91 8.14
C ASP A 334 12.16 -5.40 7.90
N GLY A 335 12.39 -4.96 6.66
CA GLY A 335 12.27 -3.55 6.26
C GLY A 335 10.83 -3.04 6.25
N ASP A 336 9.88 -3.87 5.81
CA ASP A 336 8.44 -3.57 5.90
C ASP A 336 8.02 -3.42 7.36
N ILE A 337 8.43 -4.35 8.23
CA ILE A 337 8.18 -4.32 9.67
C ILE A 337 8.74 -3.03 10.30
N ALA A 338 10.00 -2.70 9.98
CA ALA A 338 10.66 -1.51 10.51
C ALA A 338 9.95 -0.23 10.08
N ARG A 339 9.59 -0.10 8.79
CA ARG A 339 8.83 1.06 8.28
C ARG A 339 7.49 1.20 8.97
N VAL A 340 6.75 0.11 9.18
CA VAL A 340 5.50 0.15 9.95
C VAL A 340 5.75 0.58 11.39
N ALA A 341 6.76 0.03 12.08
CA ALA A 341 7.07 0.41 13.46
C ALA A 341 7.50 1.89 13.61
N GLN A 342 8.09 2.47 12.57
CA GLN A 342 8.44 3.90 12.48
C GLN A 342 7.19 4.76 12.24
N LEU A 343 6.28 4.34 11.36
CA LEU A 343 5.01 5.02 11.09
C LEU A 343 4.03 4.97 12.28
N TYR A 344 4.04 3.85 12.98
CA TYR A 344 3.08 3.48 14.02
C TYR A 344 3.84 3.18 15.32
N GLU A 345 4.35 4.24 15.96
CA GLU A 345 5.19 4.08 17.13
C GLU A 345 4.44 3.45 18.31
N LYS A 346 4.94 2.30 18.79
CA LYS A 346 4.37 1.59 19.94
C LYS A 346 4.80 2.17 21.30
N GLY A 347 5.98 2.78 21.37
CA GLY A 347 6.58 3.26 22.62
C GLY A 347 6.98 2.14 23.60
N THR A 348 7.29 0.95 23.09
CA THR A 348 7.74 -0.21 23.89
C THR A 348 9.13 -0.65 23.44
N PRO A 349 9.93 -1.32 24.29
CA PRO A 349 11.28 -1.78 23.93
C PRO A 349 11.32 -2.62 22.65
N ASP A 350 10.34 -3.51 22.45
CA ASP A 350 10.28 -4.36 21.27
C ASP A 350 9.95 -3.55 20.00
N GLY A 351 9.07 -2.55 20.11
CA GLY A 351 8.78 -1.65 19.01
C GLY A 351 9.96 -0.73 18.67
N ASP A 352 10.66 -0.22 19.68
CA ASP A 352 11.87 0.59 19.47
C ASP A 352 12.99 -0.24 18.85
N LYS A 353 13.14 -1.51 19.24
CA LYS A 353 14.05 -2.45 18.58
C LYS A 353 13.65 -2.73 17.12
N ALA A 354 12.35 -2.85 16.83
CA ALA A 354 11.87 -3.10 15.48
C ALA A 354 12.11 -1.92 14.53
N LYS A 355 12.17 -0.69 15.04
CA LYS A 355 12.55 0.50 14.26
C LYS A 355 14.00 0.48 13.78
N ASP A 356 14.88 -0.24 14.49
CA ASP A 356 16.33 -0.28 14.23
C ASP A 356 16.89 -1.71 14.06
N PRO A 357 16.68 -2.34 12.89
CA PRO A 357 17.33 -3.61 12.58
C PRO A 357 18.87 -3.53 12.36
N GLY A 358 19.52 -2.36 12.42
CA GLY A 358 20.99 -2.22 12.28
C GLY A 358 21.52 -1.44 11.06
N ASN A 359 20.66 -0.69 10.36
CA ASN A 359 20.92 0.52 9.57
C ASN A 359 19.65 0.81 8.77
N TRP A 360 18.67 1.40 9.45
CA TRP A 360 17.44 1.95 8.88
C TRP A 360 17.36 3.43 9.31
N GLY A 361 17.99 4.31 8.51
CA GLY A 361 18.05 5.77 8.69
C GLY A 361 19.44 6.39 8.40
N GLU A 362 19.50 7.36 7.49
CA GLU A 362 20.49 8.44 7.48
C GLU A 362 19.70 9.74 7.35
N SER A 363 20.12 10.72 8.14
CA SER A 363 19.37 11.95 8.43
C SER A 363 18.89 12.68 7.18
N LEU A 364 17.79 13.41 7.32
CA LEU A 364 17.23 14.35 6.34
C LEU A 364 18.31 15.24 5.66
N GLU A 365 19.46 15.46 6.30
CA GLU A 365 20.61 16.18 5.72
C GLU A 365 21.27 15.47 4.52
N ALA A 366 21.30 14.13 4.47
CA ALA A 366 21.87 13.37 3.36
C ALA A 366 20.98 13.38 2.10
N ILE A 367 19.66 13.40 2.29
CA ILE A 367 18.67 13.53 1.20
C ILE A 367 18.73 14.94 0.59
N LEU A 368 18.88 15.97 1.42
CA LEU A 368 18.97 17.35 0.95
C LEU A 368 20.29 17.63 0.21
N ALA A 369 21.40 17.00 0.61
CA ALA A 369 22.71 17.19 -0.05
C ALA A 369 22.72 16.73 -1.52
N ASP A 370 22.08 15.60 -1.85
CA ASP A 370 22.00 15.10 -3.24
C ASP A 370 21.05 15.95 -4.11
N ILE A 371 20.00 16.55 -3.53
CA ILE A 371 19.05 17.43 -4.24
C ILE A 371 19.70 18.79 -4.58
N PHE A 372 20.51 19.36 -3.68
CA PHE A 372 21.19 20.64 -3.92
C PHE A 372 22.46 20.51 -4.79
N ALA A 373 23.09 19.33 -4.85
CA ALA A 373 24.20 19.08 -5.77
C ALA A 373 23.78 19.08 -7.25
N GLY A 374 22.48 18.89 -7.55
CA GLY A 374 21.93 18.84 -8.91
C GLY A 374 21.49 20.18 -9.53
N LEU A 375 21.59 21.30 -8.80
CA LEU A 375 21.12 22.63 -9.24
C LEU A 375 22.25 23.60 -9.65
N ASN A 376 23.38 23.07 -10.12
CA ASN A 376 24.38 23.86 -10.84
C ASN A 376 24.30 23.61 -12.35
N TRP A 377 23.26 24.15 -13.01
CA TRP A 377 23.24 24.48 -14.44
C TRP A 377 22.40 25.71 -14.70
#